data_AF-A0A971S6K3-F1
#
_entry.id   AF-A0A971S6K3-F1
#
_cell.length_a   1.000
_cell.length_b   1.000
_cell.length_c   1.000
_cell.angle_alpha   90.00
_cell.angle_beta   90.00
_cell.angle_gamma   90.00
#
_symmetry.space_group_name_H-M   'P 1'
#
loop_
_entity.id
_entity.type
_entity.pdbx_description
1 polymer ?
#
loop_
_entity_poly.entity_id
_entity_poly.type
_entity_poly.pdbx_seq_one_letter_code
_entity_poly.pdbx_strand_id
1 'polypeptide(L)' 'MAIKKIGKQTVKLQNPPSIIGTATIVGPKEGEGPLKDYFDIVLEDDMWGQESFEKAEAKIQE' A
#
# COMPACT_ATOMS: atom_id res chain seq x y z
N MET A 1 -15.42 3.14 -20.78
CA MET A 1 -14.17 3.08 -21.59
C MET A 1 -13.45 4.41 -21.46
N ALA A 2 -12.12 4.41 -21.33
CA ALA A 2 -11.34 5.63 -21.17
C ALA A 2 -11.52 6.58 -22.37
N ILE A 3 -11.98 7.81 -22.11
CA ILE A 3 -12.49 8.75 -23.12
C ILE A 3 -11.38 9.31 -24.03
N LYS A 4 -10.09 9.24 -23.63
CA LYS A 4 -8.92 9.56 -24.49
C LYS A 4 -7.75 8.61 -24.23
N LYS A 5 -7.40 7.82 -25.24
CA LYS A 5 -6.21 6.94 -25.25
C LYS A 5 -5.06 7.65 -25.98
N ILE A 6 -3.85 7.60 -25.42
CA ILE A 6 -2.61 8.05 -26.06
C ILE A 6 -1.80 6.80 -26.42
N GLY A 7 -1.44 6.66 -27.71
CA GLY A 7 -0.70 5.49 -28.18
C GLY A 7 -1.44 4.16 -27.96
N LYS A 8 -0.68 3.09 -27.68
CA LYS A 8 -1.23 1.72 -27.61
C LYS A 8 -1.84 1.35 -26.26
N GLN A 9 -1.39 1.93 -25.15
CA GLN A 9 -1.76 1.47 -23.80
C GLN A 9 -1.90 2.59 -22.76
N THR A 10 -1.72 3.87 -23.13
CA THR A 10 -1.79 4.98 -22.17
C THR A 10 -3.18 5.61 -22.16
N VAL A 11 -3.72 5.87 -20.97
CA VAL A 11 -5.01 6.54 -20.77
C VAL A 11 -4.76 7.95 -20.27
N LYS A 12 -5.32 8.96 -20.95
CA LYS A 12 -5.36 10.34 -20.45
C LYS A 12 -6.73 10.61 -19.83
N LEU A 13 -6.74 10.79 -18.51
CA LEU A 13 -7.95 11.14 -17.76
C LEU A 13 -8.35 12.59 -18.08
N GLN A 14 -9.64 12.82 -18.33
CA GLN A 14 -10.17 14.16 -18.62
C GLN A 14 -10.07 15.08 -17.41
N ASN A 15 -10.40 14.53 -16.24
CA ASN A 15 -10.26 15.16 -14.94
C ASN A 15 -9.23 14.31 -14.16
N PRO A 16 -7.96 14.74 -14.07
CA PRO A 16 -6.94 13.98 -13.37
C PRO A 16 -7.26 13.87 -11.87
N PRO A 17 -7.41 12.65 -11.31
CA PRO A 17 -7.51 12.48 -9.86
C PRO A 17 -6.17 12.83 -9.20
N SER A 18 -6.23 13.16 -7.92
CA SER A 18 -5.04 13.33 -7.06
C SER A 18 -5.08 12.31 -5.93
N ILE A 19 -3.91 11.90 -5.45
CA ILE A 19 -3.80 11.06 -4.26
C ILE A 19 -4.00 11.96 -3.05
N ILE A 20 -5.06 11.72 -2.28
CA ILE A 20 -5.41 12.53 -1.09
C ILE A 20 -4.83 11.94 0.21
N GLY A 21 -4.35 10.70 0.17
CA GLY A 21 -3.78 10.00 1.32
C GLY A 21 -3.13 8.70 0.89
N THR A 22 -2.17 8.25 1.70
CA THR A 22 -1.45 6.99 1.57
C THR A 22 -1.30 6.39 2.97
N ALA A 23 -1.20 5.07 3.05
CA ALA A 23 -0.80 4.38 4.26
C ALA A 23 0.05 3.17 3.86
N THR A 24 1.11 2.93 4.62
CA THR A 24 2.08 1.85 4.41
C THR A 24 2.40 1.21 5.74
N ILE A 25 2.07 -0.08 5.86
CA ILE A 25 2.26 -0.89 7.06
C ILE A 25 3.17 -2.06 6.67
N VAL A 26 4.23 -2.28 7.44
CA VAL A 26 5.25 -3.30 7.12
C VAL A 26 5.60 -4.14 8.34
N GLY A 27 6.23 -5.29 8.10
CA GLY A 27 6.78 -6.14 9.16
C GLY A 27 8.12 -5.66 9.71
N PRO A 28 8.66 -6.34 10.73
CA PRO A 28 9.93 -5.97 11.37
C PRO A 28 11.10 -5.93 10.40
N LYS A 29 11.16 -6.89 9.46
CA LYS A 29 12.26 -7.02 8.51
C LYS A 29 12.40 -5.80 7.61
N GLU A 30 11.29 -5.29 7.10
CA GLU A 30 11.27 -4.06 6.29
C GLU A 30 11.54 -2.82 7.17
N GLY A 31 11.12 -2.83 8.44
CA GLY A 31 11.41 -1.80 9.43
C GLY A 31 12.86 -1.69 9.88
N GLU A 32 13.66 -2.74 9.67
CA GLU A 32 15.12 -2.69 9.81
C GLU A 32 15.82 -2.22 8.52
N GLY A 33 15.06 -2.09 7.43
CA GLY A 33 15.55 -1.73 6.11
C GLY A 33 15.86 -0.24 5.94
N PRO A 34 16.50 0.14 4.83
CA PRO A 34 16.91 1.52 4.55
C PRO A 34 15.72 2.48 4.30
N LEU A 35 14.51 1.94 4.12
CA LEU A 35 13.29 2.72 3.88
C LEU A 35 12.42 2.87 5.12
N LYS A 36 12.86 2.39 6.29
CA LYS A 36 12.05 2.35 7.52
C LYS A 36 11.38 3.68 7.88
N ASP A 37 12.07 4.79 7.64
CA ASP A 37 11.62 6.14 8.00
C ASP A 37 10.48 6.65 7.07
N TYR A 38 10.17 5.91 6.01
CA TYR A 38 9.10 6.23 5.05
C TYR A 38 7.81 5.43 5.29
N PHE A 39 7.81 4.44 6.18
CA PHE A 39 6.61 3.67 6.49
C PHE A 39 5.79 4.33 7.59
N ASP A 40 4.46 4.27 7.47
CA ASP A 40 3.56 4.86 8.46
C ASP A 40 3.51 4.03 9.74
N ILE A 41 3.58 2.70 9.61
CA ILE A 41 3.58 1.76 10.73
C ILE A 41 4.56 0.61 10.45
N VAL A 42 5.41 0.30 11.43
CA VAL A 42 6.23 -0.91 11.47
C VAL A 42 5.67 -1.81 12.57
N LEU A 43 5.24 -3.01 12.20
CA LEU A 43 4.72 -3.99 13.13
C LEU A 43 5.84 -4.61 13.96
N GLU A 44 5.55 -4.96 15.21
CA GLU A 44 6.50 -5.63 16.10
C GLU A 44 6.67 -7.11 15.75
N ASP A 45 5.66 -7.72 15.12
CA ASP A 45 5.63 -9.12 14.72
C ASP A 45 4.80 -9.32 13.43
N ASP A 46 5.11 -10.38 12.68
CA ASP A 46 4.46 -10.68 11.39
C ASP A 46 2.98 -11.09 11.53
N MET A 47 2.53 -11.50 12.72
CA MET A 47 1.16 -11.94 12.96
C MET A 47 0.26 -10.80 13.42
N TRP A 48 0.81 -9.66 13.83
CA TRP A 48 0.10 -8.54 14.42
C TRP A 48 -0.93 -8.95 15.49
N GLY A 49 -0.53 -9.94 16.30
CA GLY A 49 -1.37 -10.57 17.33
C GLY A 49 -2.56 -11.38 16.82
N GLN A 50 -2.56 -11.80 15.55
CA GLN A 50 -3.60 -12.65 14.96
C GLN A 50 -3.26 -14.14 15.04
N GLU A 51 -4.28 -14.98 14.87
CA GLU A 51 -4.14 -16.44 14.93
C GLU A 51 -3.61 -17.06 13.63
N SER A 52 -3.67 -16.34 12.51
CA SER A 52 -3.16 -16.78 11.20
C SER A 52 -2.62 -15.60 10.40
N PHE A 53 -1.76 -15.89 9.42
CA PHE A 53 -1.22 -14.88 8.52
C PHE A 53 -2.31 -14.17 7.71
N GLU A 54 -3.35 -14.90 7.28
CA GLU A 54 -4.47 -14.33 6.52
C GLU A 54 -5.27 -13.33 7.36
N LYS A 55 -5.45 -13.62 8.67
CA LYS A 55 -6.10 -12.69 9.59
C LYS A 55 -5.23 -11.46 9.84
N ALA A 56 -3.91 -11.62 9.92
CA ALA A 56 -2.97 -10.51 10.04
C ALA A 56 -3.05 -9.59 8.82
N GLU A 57 -3.02 -10.16 7.61
CA GLU A 57 -3.14 -9.41 6.35
C GLU A 57 -4.50 -8.71 6.22
N ALA A 58 -5.60 -9.36 6.64
CA ALA A 58 -6.92 -8.75 6.64
C ALA A 58 -6.98 -7.53 7.58
N LYS A 59 -6.38 -7.62 8.76
CA LYS A 59 -6.30 -6.51 9.73
C LYS A 59 -5.45 -5.33 9.22
N ILE A 60 -4.45 -5.57 8.36
CA ILE A 60 -3.69 -4.50 7.68
C ILE A 60 -4.53 -3.68 6.72
N GLN A 61 -5.58 -4.26 6.17
CA GLN A 61 -6.42 -3.65 5.14
C GLN A 61 -7.75 -3.13 5.68
N GLU A 62 -8.00 -3.25 6.99
CA GLU A 62 -9.20 -2.74 7.67
C GLU A 62 -9.10 -1.23 7.94
#